data_AF-A0A5C7LCF1-F1
#
_entry.id   AF-A0A5C7LCF1-F1
#
_cell.length_a   1.000
_cell.length_b   1.000
_cell.length_c   1.000
_cell.angle_alpha   90.00
_cell.angle_beta   90.00
_cell.angle_gamma   90.00
#
_symmetry.space_group_name_H-M   'P 1'
#
loop_
_entity.id
_entity.type
_entity.pdbx_description
1 polymer ?
#
loop_
_entity_poly.entity_id
_entity_poly.type
_entity_poly.pdbx_seq_one_letter_code
_entity_poly.pdbx_strand_id
1 'polypeptide(L)'
;MKNADKPDTILVARLKKLYWPKDVFGMYKLPAVLAAVPVSRFANEGSKKRTQDEYNLGRVRYFYDKFKQGKKVDPIAIDFSYIGFVPINLVLHDGHHRFAAAVLAEQERIKAFCAGPVTEIEYLTGKQKNTTLEFVR
;
A
#
# COMPACT_ATOMS: atom_id res chain seq x y z
N MET A 1 -8.38 19.16 -10.19
CA MET A 1 -7.91 17.76 -10.01
C MET A 1 -6.41 17.74 -10.29
N LYS A 2 -5.56 17.33 -9.33
CA LYS A 2 -4.14 17.05 -9.65
C LYS A 2 -4.10 15.83 -10.58
N ASN A 3 -3.28 15.90 -11.63
CA ASN A 3 -3.12 14.87 -12.66
C ASN A 3 -3.05 13.47 -12.04
N ALA A 4 -4.05 12.63 -12.33
CA ALA A 4 -4.05 11.21 -11.98
C ALA A 4 -2.87 10.44 -12.59
N ASP A 5 -2.12 11.05 -13.51
CA ASP A 5 -1.06 10.41 -14.29
C ASP A 5 0.30 10.31 -13.58
N LYS A 6 0.52 11.01 -12.44
CA LYS A 6 1.80 10.97 -11.73
C LYS A 6 1.63 10.37 -10.34
N PRO A 7 2.41 9.34 -9.97
CA PRO A 7 2.33 8.76 -8.64
C PRO A 7 2.89 9.73 -7.60
N ASP A 8 2.17 9.89 -6.50
CA ASP A 8 2.62 10.59 -5.30
C ASP A 8 3.41 9.65 -4.39
N THR A 9 4.23 10.22 -3.50
CA THR A 9 4.94 9.46 -2.47
C THR A 9 4.21 9.62 -1.13
N ILE A 10 3.59 8.55 -0.65
CA ILE A 10 2.79 8.55 0.58
C ILE A 10 3.54 7.88 1.74
N LEU A 11 3.16 8.25 2.96
CA LEU A 11 3.69 7.67 4.19
C LEU A 11 3.07 6.30 4.45
N VAL A 12 3.94 5.28 4.52
CA VAL A 12 3.51 3.89 4.75
C VAL A 12 2.78 3.75 6.08
N ALA A 13 3.21 4.48 7.12
CA ALA A 13 2.57 4.48 8.43
C ALA A 13 1.13 5.01 8.40
N ARG A 14 0.87 6.09 7.64
CA ARG A 14 -0.49 6.66 7.50
C ARG A 14 -1.39 5.74 6.70
N LEU A 15 -0.88 5.17 5.61
CA LEU A 15 -1.62 4.18 4.83
C LEU A 15 -1.96 2.95 5.68
N LYS A 16 -1.00 2.42 6.45
CA LYS A 16 -1.23 1.28 7.37
C LYS A 16 -2.28 1.58 8.43
N LYS A 17 -2.32 2.82 8.94
CA LYS A 17 -3.33 3.23 9.92
C LYS A 17 -4.75 3.18 9.33
N LEU A 18 -4.91 3.59 8.07
CA LEU A 18 -6.21 3.64 7.38
C LEU A 18 -6.58 2.31 6.72
N TYR A 19 -5.59 1.53 6.32
CA TYR A 19 -5.76 0.29 5.57
C TYR A 19 -4.71 -0.75 6.01
N TRP A 20 -5.10 -1.61 6.94
CA TRP A 20 -4.37 -2.83 7.31
C TRP A 20 -5.34 -3.95 7.67
N PRO A 21 -6.05 -4.51 6.68
CA PRO A 21 -7.00 -5.59 6.93
C PRO A 21 -6.28 -6.78 7.59
N LYS A 22 -6.61 -7.04 8.87
CA LYS A 22 -5.94 -8.10 9.66
C LYS A 22 -6.11 -9.48 9.02
N ASP A 23 -7.23 -9.72 8.36
CA ASP A 23 -7.54 -11.01 7.75
C ASP A 23 -6.72 -11.28 6.48
N VAL A 24 -6.29 -10.22 5.77
CA VAL A 24 -5.53 -10.34 4.52
C VAL A 24 -4.04 -10.08 4.71
N PHE A 25 -3.68 -9.12 5.57
CA PHE A 25 -2.29 -8.69 5.80
C PHE A 25 -1.76 -9.01 7.19
N GLY A 26 -2.64 -9.14 8.19
CA GLY A 26 -2.23 -9.54 9.54
C GLY A 26 -1.64 -10.95 9.60
N MET A 27 -1.83 -11.74 8.54
CA MET A 27 -1.24 -13.09 8.40
C MET A 27 0.21 -13.08 7.90
N TYR A 28 0.68 -11.99 7.27
CA TYR A 28 2.07 -11.92 6.78
C TYR A 28 3.05 -11.65 7.93
N LYS A 29 3.63 -12.74 8.47
CA LYS A 29 4.69 -12.68 9.46
C LYS A 29 6.06 -12.62 8.79
N LEU A 30 6.92 -11.70 9.23
CA LEU A 30 8.25 -11.50 8.65
C LEU A 30 9.06 -12.81 8.52
N PRO A 31 9.15 -13.70 9.54
CA PRO A 31 9.89 -14.95 9.40
C PRO A 31 9.35 -15.86 8.29
N ALA A 32 8.02 -15.96 8.15
CA ALA A 32 7.40 -16.77 7.11
C ALA A 32 7.65 -16.20 5.71
N VAL A 33 7.57 -14.87 5.57
CA VAL A 33 7.95 -14.17 4.34
C VAL A 33 9.41 -14.44 4.01
N LEU A 34 10.30 -14.37 5.00
CA LEU A 34 11.73 -14.61 4.78
C LEU A 34 12.05 -16.07 4.41
N ALA A 35 11.28 -17.03 4.90
CA ALA A 35 11.45 -18.44 4.55
C ALA A 35 10.89 -18.81 3.17
N ALA A 36 10.01 -17.98 2.60
CA ALA A 36 9.39 -18.25 1.30
C ALA A 36 10.36 -18.03 0.13
N VAL A 37 10.12 -18.77 -0.97
CA VAL A 37 10.86 -18.58 -2.22
C VAL A 37 10.30 -17.35 -2.97
N PRO A 38 11.12 -16.36 -3.35
CA PRO A 38 10.63 -15.15 -4.00
C PRO A 38 9.98 -15.45 -5.36
N VAL A 39 8.86 -14.79 -5.63
CA VAL A 39 8.11 -14.91 -6.88
C VAL A 39 8.09 -13.58 -7.60
N SER A 40 8.78 -13.48 -8.73
CA SER A 40 8.88 -12.23 -9.49
C SER A 40 7.72 -12.00 -10.45
N ARG A 41 7.15 -13.07 -11.01
CA ARG A 41 6.10 -13.03 -12.03
C ARG A 41 4.71 -13.11 -11.41
N PHE A 42 3.76 -12.43 -12.05
CA PHE A 42 2.35 -12.68 -11.80
C PHE A 42 1.99 -14.10 -12.26
N ALA A 43 1.28 -14.86 -11.45
CA ALA A 43 0.73 -16.16 -11.85
C ALA A 43 -0.76 -15.96 -12.15
N ASN A 44 -1.17 -16.21 -13.39
CA ASN A 44 -2.59 -16.31 -13.72
C ASN A 44 -3.22 -17.45 -12.92
N GLU A 45 -4.43 -17.23 -12.40
CA GLU A 45 -5.18 -18.18 -11.57
C GLU A 45 -5.39 -19.56 -12.24
N GLY A 46 -5.25 -19.66 -13.57
CA GLY A 46 -5.33 -20.93 -14.31
C GLY A 46 -4.06 -21.78 -14.34
N SER A 47 -2.91 -21.29 -13.84
CA SER A 47 -1.62 -22.00 -13.93
C SER A 47 -1.21 -22.78 -12.66
N LYS A 48 -2.18 -23.12 -11.80
CA LYS A 48 -2.00 -23.61 -10.43
C LYS A 48 -1.16 -24.89 -10.32
N LYS A 49 0.15 -24.73 -10.12
CA LYS A 49 1.04 -25.73 -9.48
C LYS A 49 1.43 -25.37 -8.04
N ARG A 50 1.05 -24.19 -7.54
CA ARG A 50 1.40 -23.69 -6.19
C ARG A 50 0.16 -23.39 -5.38
N THR A 51 0.27 -23.54 -4.06
CA THR A 51 -0.78 -23.08 -3.14
C THR A 51 -0.87 -21.55 -3.17
N GLN A 52 -2.05 -21.01 -2.86
CA GLN A 52 -2.29 -19.56 -2.84
C GLN A 52 -1.35 -18.86 -1.85
N ASP A 53 -1.06 -19.50 -0.71
CA ASP A 53 -0.22 -18.94 0.35
C ASP A 53 1.26 -18.89 -0.05
N GLU A 54 1.80 -19.95 -0.66
CA GLU A 54 3.17 -19.95 -1.19
C GLU A 54 3.37 -18.85 -2.24
N TYR A 55 2.39 -18.66 -3.11
CA TYR A 55 2.41 -17.58 -4.09
C TYR A 55 2.41 -16.22 -3.39
N ASN A 56 1.48 -15.98 -2.47
CA ASN A 56 1.35 -14.72 -1.75
C ASN A 56 2.62 -14.37 -0.96
N LEU A 57 3.11 -15.30 -0.13
CA LEU A 57 4.33 -15.12 0.65
C LEU A 57 5.53 -14.89 -0.26
N GLY A 58 5.64 -15.64 -1.35
CA GLY A 58 6.71 -15.46 -2.33
C GLY A 58 6.65 -14.11 -3.06
N ARG A 59 5.46 -13.59 -3.38
CA ARG A 59 5.27 -12.24 -3.95
C ARG A 59 5.69 -11.17 -2.95
N VAL A 60 5.28 -11.29 -1.68
CA VAL A 60 5.70 -10.37 -0.61
C VAL A 60 7.22 -10.43 -0.42
N ARG A 61 7.82 -11.63 -0.40
CA ARG A 61 9.28 -11.82 -0.29
C ARG A 61 10.03 -11.12 -1.42
N TYR A 62 9.57 -11.29 -2.66
CA TYR A 62 10.19 -10.64 -3.82
C TYR A 62 10.22 -9.11 -3.69
N PHE A 63 9.10 -8.49 -3.29
CA PHE A 63 9.07 -7.04 -3.10
C PHE A 63 9.82 -6.58 -1.85
N TYR A 64 9.82 -7.37 -0.78
CA TYR A 64 10.62 -7.11 0.42
C TYR A 64 12.10 -7.00 0.06
N ASP A 65 12.62 -7.95 -0.73
CA ASP A 65 14.01 -7.94 -1.19
C ASP A 65 14.30 -6.73 -2.06
N LYS A 66 13.37 -6.33 -2.93
CA LYS A 66 13.50 -5.10 -3.74
C LYS A 66 13.63 -3.85 -2.87
N PHE A 67 12.79 -3.71 -1.84
CA PHE A 67 12.84 -2.58 -0.91
C PHE A 67 14.15 -2.57 -0.11
N LYS A 68 14.58 -3.71 0.45
CA LYS A 68 15.84 -3.79 1.19
C LYS A 68 17.07 -3.51 0.32
N GLN A 69 16.99 -3.79 -0.99
CA GLN A 69 18.04 -3.48 -1.97
C GLN A 69 17.96 -2.05 -2.53
N GLY A 70 16.99 -1.22 -2.10
CA GLY A 70 16.77 0.12 -2.67
C GLY A 70 16.35 0.13 -4.14
N LYS A 71 15.82 -0.99 -4.65
CA LYS A 71 15.39 -1.10 -6.05
C LYS A 71 14.02 -0.46 -6.24
N LYS A 72 13.79 0.09 -7.43
CA LYS A 72 12.50 0.65 -7.83
C LYS A 72 11.42 -0.43 -7.82
N VAL A 73 10.28 -0.11 -7.22
CA VAL A 73 9.05 -0.90 -7.19
C VAL A 73 7.94 -0.08 -7.83
N ASP A 74 7.05 -0.73 -8.57
CA ASP A 74 5.93 -0.08 -9.25
C ASP A 74 4.94 0.52 -8.24
N PRO A 75 4.33 1.69 -8.53
CA PRO A 75 3.40 2.34 -7.61
C PRO A 75 2.16 1.48 -7.32
N ILE A 76 1.65 1.58 -6.09
CA ILE A 76 0.35 0.98 -5.71
C ILE A 76 -0.81 1.86 -6.21
N ALA A 77 -2.03 1.34 -6.22
CA ALA A 77 -3.22 2.12 -6.58
C ALA A 77 -4.21 2.15 -5.42
N ILE A 78 -4.49 3.34 -4.90
CA ILE A 78 -5.42 3.57 -3.80
C ILE A 78 -6.55 4.51 -4.22
N ASP A 79 -7.71 4.29 -3.63
CA ASP A 79 -8.89 5.15 -3.75
C ASP A 79 -9.64 5.22 -2.41
N PHE A 80 -10.72 5.97 -2.36
CA PHE A 80 -11.63 6.04 -1.23
C PHE A 80 -13.02 5.55 -1.64
N SER A 81 -13.68 4.78 -0.77
CA SER A 81 -15.11 4.51 -0.89
C SER A 81 -15.91 5.67 -0.30
N TYR A 82 -17.08 5.97 -0.86
CA TYR A 82 -17.92 7.09 -0.44
C TYR A 82 -19.34 6.64 -0.05
N ILE A 83 -19.95 7.34 0.92
CA ILE A 83 -21.42 7.44 1.01
C ILE A 83 -21.78 8.88 0.63
N GLY A 84 -22.51 9.02 -0.48
CA GLY A 84 -22.71 10.32 -1.11
C GLY A 84 -21.38 10.96 -1.47
N PHE A 85 -21.05 12.09 -0.84
CA PHE A 85 -19.81 12.84 -1.07
C PHE A 85 -18.77 12.67 0.05
N VAL A 86 -19.07 11.89 1.08
CA VAL A 86 -18.20 11.73 2.25
C VAL A 86 -17.30 10.51 2.05
N PRO A 87 -15.96 10.65 2.07
CA PRO A 87 -15.05 9.50 2.06
C PRO A 87 -15.16 8.73 3.37
N ILE A 88 -15.16 7.40 3.30
CA ILE A 88 -15.37 6.54 4.48
C ILE A 88 -14.21 5.61 4.72
N ASN A 89 -13.82 4.85 3.70
CA ASN A 89 -12.77 3.86 3.81
C ASN A 89 -11.79 4.03 2.68
N LEU A 90 -10.51 3.84 2.99
CA LEU A 90 -9.48 3.70 1.97
C LEU A 90 -9.56 2.29 1.37
N VAL A 91 -9.48 2.22 0.05
CA VAL A 91 -9.44 0.99 -0.73
C VAL A 91 -8.09 0.90 -1.43
N LEU A 92 -7.42 -0.24 -1.31
CA LEU A 92 -6.25 -0.57 -2.13
C LEU A 92 -6.74 -1.41 -3.32
N HIS A 93 -6.76 -0.82 -4.52
CA HIS A 93 -7.18 -1.54 -5.74
C HIS A 93 -6.10 -2.48 -6.25
N ASP A 94 -4.84 -2.05 -6.18
CA ASP A 94 -3.70 -2.82 -6.64
C ASP A 94 -2.47 -2.56 -5.77
N GLY A 95 -1.62 -3.58 -5.65
CA GLY A 95 -0.35 -3.49 -4.95
C GLY A 95 -0.36 -4.04 -3.53
N HIS A 96 -1.32 -4.89 -3.18
CA HIS A 96 -1.42 -5.56 -1.88
C HIS A 96 -0.09 -6.18 -1.38
N HIS A 97 0.57 -6.99 -2.20
CA HIS A 97 1.88 -7.57 -1.82
C HIS A 97 2.99 -6.53 -1.71
N ARG A 98 2.96 -5.47 -2.53
CA ARG A 98 3.95 -4.37 -2.48
C ARG A 98 3.80 -3.58 -1.19
N PHE A 99 2.56 -3.28 -0.81
CA PHE A 99 2.28 -2.56 0.42
C PHE A 99 2.61 -3.39 1.67
N ALA A 100 2.22 -4.66 1.70
CA ALA A 100 2.61 -5.57 2.79
C ALA A 100 4.14 -5.67 2.92
N ALA A 101 4.83 -5.83 1.80
CA ALA A 101 6.30 -5.85 1.77
C ALA A 101 6.92 -4.53 2.24
N ALA A 102 6.36 -3.38 1.87
CA ALA A 102 6.85 -2.07 2.31
C ALA A 102 6.72 -1.90 3.84
N VAL A 103 5.60 -2.35 4.43
CA VAL A 103 5.42 -2.35 5.88
C VAL A 103 6.44 -3.26 6.57
N LEU A 104 6.61 -4.49 6.09
CA LEU A 104 7.57 -5.44 6.66
C LEU A 104 9.03 -5.01 6.47
N ALA A 105 9.32 -4.32 5.38
CA ALA A 105 10.65 -3.77 5.10
C ALA A 105 10.91 -2.43 5.81
N GLU A 106 9.95 -1.94 6.61
CA GLU A 106 10.02 -0.67 7.35
C GLU A 106 10.31 0.53 6.44
N GLN A 107 9.71 0.53 5.24
CA GLN A 107 9.81 1.68 4.35
C GLN A 107 9.05 2.86 4.95
N GLU A 108 9.69 4.03 5.00
CA GLU A 108 9.00 5.26 5.40
C GLU A 108 7.90 5.61 4.38
N ARG A 109 8.21 5.40 3.10
CA ARG A 109 7.45 5.95 1.97
C ARG A 109 7.28 4.94 0.84
N ILE A 110 6.16 5.02 0.15
CA ILE A 110 5.85 4.22 -1.04
C ILE A 110 5.19 5.09 -2.11
N LYS A 111 5.43 4.77 -3.39
CA LYS A 111 4.75 5.44 -4.51
C LYS A 111 3.33 4.90 -4.67
N ALA A 112 2.38 5.79 -4.87
CA ALA A 112 0.97 5.45 -5.07
C ALA A 112 0.33 6.36 -6.12
N PHE A 113 -0.51 5.77 -6.97
CA PHE A 113 -1.56 6.50 -7.68
C PHE A 113 -2.75 6.63 -6.72
N CYS A 114 -3.17 7.88 -6.49
CA CYS A 114 -4.20 8.18 -5.52
C CYS A 114 -5.39 8.81 -6.24
N ALA A 115 -6.53 8.12 -6.22
CA ALA A 115 -7.82 8.74 -6.46
C ALA A 115 -8.43 9.13 -5.10
N GLY A 116 -9.10 10.27 -5.02
CA GLY A 116 -9.75 10.71 -3.78
C GLY A 116 -9.73 12.21 -3.52
N PRO A 117 -10.28 12.63 -2.36
CA PRO A 117 -10.29 14.03 -1.94
C PRO A 117 -8.87 14.52 -1.66
N VAL A 118 -8.59 15.77 -2.04
CA VAL A 118 -7.25 16.37 -1.90
C VAL A 118 -6.76 16.34 -0.45
N THR A 119 -7.63 16.59 0.51
CA THR A 119 -7.31 16.60 1.95
C THR A 119 -6.78 15.26 2.44
N GLU A 120 -7.36 14.15 1.99
CA GLU A 120 -6.93 12.81 2.36
C GLU A 120 -5.61 12.44 1.68
N ILE A 121 -5.42 12.84 0.42
CA ILE A 121 -4.15 12.66 -0.28
C ILE A 121 -3.03 13.50 0.39
N GLU A 122 -3.34 14.72 0.82
CA GLU A 122 -2.40 15.56 1.57
C GLU A 122 -2.08 14.98 2.95
N TYR A 123 -3.07 14.39 3.63
CA TYR A 123 -2.82 13.60 4.83
C TYR A 123 -1.88 12.43 4.51
N LEU A 124 -2.17 11.59 3.53
CA LEU A 124 -1.33 10.43 3.19
C LEU A 124 0.10 10.81 2.79
N THR A 125 0.30 11.94 2.10
CA THR A 125 1.62 12.42 1.67
C THR A 125 2.41 13.14 2.78
N GLY A 126 1.76 13.49 3.90
CA GLY A 126 2.36 14.26 4.98
C GLY A 126 2.35 15.77 4.76
N LYS A 127 1.57 16.28 3.80
CA LYS A 127 1.51 17.70 3.41
C LYS A 127 0.60 18.58 4.25
N GLN A 128 -0.28 18.01 5.08
CA GLN A 128 -1.12 18.81 5.98
C GLN A 128 -0.26 19.76 6.83
N LYS A 129 -0.41 21.08 6.58
CA LYS A 129 0.02 22.12 7.50
C LYS A 129 -0.77 21.97 8.80
N ASN A 130 -0.14 22.23 9.95
CA ASN A 130 -0.84 22.46 11.20
C ASN A 130 -1.92 23.53 10.95
N THR A 131 -3.14 23.09 10.70
CA THR A 131 -4.28 23.99 10.64
C THR A 131 -4.76 24.01 12.07
N THR A 132 -4.08 24.81 12.90
CA THR A 132 -4.71 25.32 14.10
C THR A 132 -5.98 25.99 13.60
N LEU A 133 -7.12 25.37 13.84
CA LEU A 133 -8.42 26.00 13.67
C LEU A 133 -8.44 27.16 14.66
N GLU A 134 -7.96 28.34 14.22
CA GLU A 134 -8.32 29.59 14.85
C GLU A 134 -9.83 29.71 14.67
N PHE A 135 -10.56 29.30 15.71
CA PHE A 135 -11.94 29.65 15.87
C PHE A 135 -11.99 31.18 15.91
N VAL A 136 -12.40 31.79 14.80
CA VAL A 136 -12.87 33.16 14.79
C VAL A 136 -14.11 33.18 15.70
N ARG A 137 -13.94 33.77 16.89
CA ARG A 137 -15.00 34.31 17.72
C ARG A 137 -14.83 35.80 17.78
#